data_AF-A0AAE1GKJ1-F1
#
_entry.id   AF-A0AAE1GKJ1-F1
#
_cell.length_a   1.000
_cell.length_b   1.000
_cell.length_c   1.000
_cell.angle_alpha   90.00
_cell.angle_beta   90.00
_cell.angle_gamma   90.00
#
_symmetry.space_group_name_H-M   'P 1'
#
loop_
_entity.id
_entity.type
_entity.pdbx_description
1 polymer ?
#
loop_
_entity_poly.entity_id
_entity_poly.type
_entity_poly.pdbx_seq_one_letter_code
_entity_poly.pdbx_strand_id
1 'polypeptide(L)'
;MDFSIKKGQPRGGLVTPRDSVDYRILTILAQTLNFTYEYWKEPNRLFGDEKDGTFTGMIGQLQQEQADMTTIIAPTRGRLSVVEYIKYVLLILNS
;
A
#
# COMPACT_ATOMS: atom_id res chain seq x y z
N MET A 1 -5.27 -4.99 -5.00
CA MET A 1 -6.46 -4.24 -4.54
C MET A 1 -7.27 -3.73 -5.72
N ASP A 2 -8.56 -4.03 -5.75
CA ASP A 2 -9.49 -3.50 -6.74
C ASP A 2 -10.09 -2.19 -6.23
N PHE A 3 -10.08 -1.15 -7.06
CA PHE A 3 -10.68 0.14 -6.76
C PHE A 3 -11.42 0.65 -8.00
N SER A 4 -12.47 1.45 -7.77
CA SER A 4 -13.21 2.07 -8.87
C SER A 4 -12.49 3.33 -9.35
N ILE A 5 -12.04 3.34 -10.60
CA ILE A 5 -11.49 4.53 -11.25
C ILE A 5 -12.63 5.30 -11.90
N LYS A 6 -12.85 6.57 -11.53
CA LYS A 6 -13.76 7.44 -12.28
C LYS A 6 -13.09 7.89 -13.58
N LYS A 7 -13.81 7.88 -14.71
CA LYS A 7 -13.28 8.32 -16.01
C LYS A 7 -12.87 9.81 -15.90
N GLY A 8 -11.62 10.14 -16.21
CA GLY A 8 -11.07 11.51 -16.12
C GLY A 8 -10.26 11.81 -14.84
N GLN A 9 -10.08 10.85 -13.93
CA GLN A 9 -9.25 11.05 -12.75
C GLN A 9 -7.75 11.15 -13.12
N PRO A 10 -6.95 12.01 -12.47
CA PRO A 10 -5.53 12.13 -12.75
C PRO A 10 -4.79 10.81 -12.48
N ARG A 11 -3.59 10.67 -13.07
CA ARG A 11 -2.81 9.42 -13.02
C ARG A 11 -2.58 8.93 -11.59
N GLY A 12 -2.39 9.84 -10.64
CA GLY A 12 -2.50 9.60 -9.20
C GLY A 12 -3.67 10.38 -8.60
N GLY A 13 -4.21 9.90 -7.50
CA GLY A 13 -5.30 10.59 -6.82
C GLY A 13 -6.01 9.73 -5.79
N LEU A 14 -6.87 10.41 -5.03
CA LEU A 14 -7.74 9.80 -4.05
C LEU A 14 -8.69 8.80 -4.72
N VAL A 15 -8.77 7.58 -4.22
CA VAL A 15 -9.65 6.53 -4.72
C VAL A 15 -10.55 6.00 -3.62
N THR A 16 -11.72 5.51 -4.01
CA THR A 16 -12.57 4.71 -3.12
C THR A 16 -12.22 3.24 -3.34
N PRO A 17 -11.67 2.55 -2.31
CA PRO A 17 -11.38 1.12 -2.42
C PRO A 17 -12.69 0.34 -2.60
N ARG A 18 -12.64 -0.76 -3.36
CA ARG A 18 -13.73 -1.76 -3.32
C ARG A 18 -13.50 -2.72 -2.17
N ASP A 19 -14.56 -3.40 -1.76
CA ASP A 19 -14.45 -4.45 -0.75
C ASP A 19 -13.43 -5.50 -1.19
N SER A 20 -12.46 -5.77 -0.33
CA SER A 20 -11.33 -6.67 -0.55
C SER A 20 -10.73 -7.06 0.81
N VAL A 21 -9.86 -8.09 0.82
CA VAL A 21 -9.15 -8.47 2.05
C VAL A 21 -8.33 -7.30 2.61
N ASP A 22 -7.54 -6.66 1.75
CA ASP A 22 -6.73 -5.50 2.11
C ASP A 22 -7.54 -4.35 2.74
N TYR A 23 -8.70 -4.02 2.13
CA TYR A 23 -9.59 -2.97 2.63
C TYR A 23 -10.20 -3.31 3.99
N ARG A 24 -10.63 -4.57 4.18
CA ARG A 24 -11.20 -5.03 5.45
C ARG A 24 -10.16 -5.03 6.57
N ILE A 25 -8.93 -5.47 6.29
CA ILE A 25 -7.82 -5.41 7.25
C ILE A 25 -7.53 -3.96 7.65
N LEU A 26 -7.38 -3.04 6.68
CA LEU A 26 -7.09 -1.64 7.01
C LEU A 26 -8.24 -0.99 7.80
N THR A 27 -9.49 -1.31 7.46
CA THR A 27 -10.66 -0.81 8.19
C THR A 27 -10.66 -1.27 9.65
N ILE A 28 -10.36 -2.55 9.90
CA ILE A 28 -10.24 -3.08 11.26
C ILE A 28 -9.10 -2.40 12.02
N LEU A 29 -7.94 -2.22 11.39
CA LEU A 29 -6.80 -1.52 12.00
C LEU A 29 -7.16 -0.06 12.34
N ALA A 30 -7.80 0.65 11.43
CA ALA A 30 -8.24 2.04 11.61
C ALA A 30 -9.22 2.18 12.77
N GLN A 31 -10.19 1.28 12.88
CA GLN A 31 -11.14 1.26 13.99
C GLN A 31 -10.47 0.91 15.32
N THR A 32 -9.56 -0.07 15.31
CA THR A 32 -8.90 -0.56 16.53
C THR A 32 -7.90 0.45 17.08
N LEU A 33 -7.15 1.11 16.20
CA LEU A 33 -6.11 2.08 16.55
C LEU A 33 -6.59 3.54 16.50
N ASN A 34 -7.88 3.75 16.18
CA ASN A 34 -8.54 5.04 16.12
C ASN A 34 -7.83 6.07 15.21
N PHE A 35 -7.54 5.67 13.97
CA PHE A 35 -7.03 6.59 12.93
C PHE A 35 -7.98 6.67 11.73
N THR A 36 -7.80 7.71 10.93
CA THR A 36 -8.46 7.86 9.63
C THR A 36 -7.41 7.76 8.53
N TYR A 37 -7.81 7.36 7.33
CA TYR A 37 -6.90 7.16 6.22
C TYR A 37 -7.54 7.60 4.90
N GLU A 38 -6.67 7.92 3.95
CA GLU A 38 -7.04 8.17 2.56
C GLU A 38 -6.37 7.12 1.67
N TYR A 39 -7.11 6.61 0.68
CA TYR A 39 -6.52 5.72 -0.32
C TYR A 39 -6.06 6.52 -1.52
N TRP A 40 -4.76 6.40 -1.83
CA TRP A 40 -4.15 7.04 -2.98
C TRP A 40 -3.61 5.98 -3.94
N LYS A 41 -3.78 6.24 -5.23
CA LYS A 41 -3.18 5.43 -6.29
C LYS A 41 -1.83 6.00 -6.68
N GLU A 42 -0.80 5.16 -6.76
CA GLU A 42 0.49 5.56 -7.35
C GLU A 42 0.30 5.93 -8.83
N PRO A 43 0.79 7.12 -9.25
CA PRO A 43 0.52 7.66 -10.58
C PRO A 43 0.86 6.75 -11.77
N ASN A 44 1.98 6.04 -11.66
CA ASN A 44 2.57 5.27 -12.75
C ASN A 44 2.26 3.77 -12.66
N ARG A 45 1.53 3.35 -11.61
CA ARG A 45 1.25 1.96 -11.24
C ARG A 45 2.52 1.12 -11.04
N LEU A 46 3.55 1.72 -10.47
CA LEU A 46 4.83 1.09 -10.19
C LEU A 46 4.89 0.66 -8.72
N PHE A 47 5.32 -0.59 -8.50
CA PHE A 47 5.60 -1.07 -7.14
C PHE A 47 6.86 -0.42 -6.57
N GLY A 48 7.88 -0.29 -7.42
CA GLY A 48 9.14 0.37 -7.10
C GLY A 48 10.34 -0.46 -7.50
N ASP A 49 11.08 0.10 -8.44
CA ASP A 49 12.39 -0.38 -8.89
C ASP A 49 13.47 0.44 -8.19
N GLU A 50 14.56 -0.23 -7.84
CA GLU A 50 15.71 0.36 -7.16
C GLU A 50 16.73 0.86 -8.19
N LYS A 51 17.26 2.06 -7.94
CA LYS A 51 18.46 2.56 -8.60
C LYS A 51 19.30 3.32 -7.58
N ASP A 52 20.51 2.84 -7.33
CA ASP A 52 21.49 3.47 -6.43
C ASP A 52 20.92 3.77 -5.03
N GLY A 53 20.19 2.80 -4.46
CA GLY A 53 19.56 2.92 -3.13
C GLY A 53 18.30 3.79 -3.08
N THR A 54 17.89 4.38 -4.21
CA THR A 54 16.65 5.15 -4.33
C THR A 54 15.59 4.32 -5.05
N PHE A 55 14.39 4.26 -4.49
CA PHE A 55 13.27 3.56 -5.10
C PHE A 55 12.33 4.51 -5.83
N THR A 56 11.67 3.97 -6.85
CA THR A 56 10.54 4.61 -7.55
C THR A 56 9.21 4.03 -7.07
N GLY A 57 8.09 4.49 -7.65
CA GLY A 57 6.77 3.90 -7.40
C GLY A 57 6.36 3.94 -5.93
N MET A 58 5.57 2.96 -5.49
CA MET A 58 5.06 2.90 -4.12
C MET A 58 6.17 2.83 -3.06
N ILE A 59 7.23 2.05 -3.27
CA ILE A 59 8.36 2.01 -2.32
C ILE A 59 9.07 3.36 -2.26
N GLY A 60 9.27 4.03 -3.40
CA GLY A 60 9.85 5.37 -3.43
C GLY A 60 9.01 6.39 -2.67
N GLN A 61 7.68 6.30 -2.78
CA GLN A 61 6.76 7.15 -2.01
C GLN A 61 6.87 6.90 -0.51
N LEU A 62 6.98 5.65 -0.08
CA LEU A 62 7.21 5.30 1.34
C LEU A 62 8.59 5.78 1.82
N GLN A 63 9.64 5.54 1.04
CA GLN A 63 11.02 5.93 1.36
C GLN A 63 11.15 7.46 1.53
N GLN A 64 10.35 8.23 0.79
CA GLN A 64 10.33 9.69 0.82
C GLN A 64 9.21 10.27 1.71
N GLU A 65 8.56 9.44 2.53
CA GLU A 65 7.48 9.84 3.46
C GLU A 65 6.28 10.53 2.78
N GLN A 66 6.04 10.23 1.50
CA GLN A 66 4.89 10.71 0.73
C GLN A 66 3.65 9.83 0.92
N ALA A 67 3.83 8.66 1.54
CA ALA A 67 2.78 7.74 1.95
C ALA A 67 3.21 7.04 3.24
N ASP A 68 2.25 6.70 4.11
CA ASP A 68 2.56 6.06 5.39
C ASP A 68 2.58 4.53 5.30
N MET A 69 1.78 3.93 4.41
CA MET A 69 1.70 2.48 4.25
C MET A 69 1.20 2.05 2.86
N THR A 70 1.50 0.81 2.49
CA THR A 70 0.89 0.11 1.36
C THR A 70 0.34 -1.24 1.81
N THR A 71 -0.78 -1.66 1.24
CA THR A 71 -1.40 -2.95 1.57
C THR A 71 -0.87 -4.11 0.73
N ILE A 72 -0.13 -3.84 -0.34
CA ILE A 72 0.30 -4.89 -1.28
C ILE A 72 1.71 -4.63 -1.83
N ILE A 73 2.70 -5.27 -1.23
CA ILE A 73 4.04 -5.33 -1.80
C ILE A 73 4.81 -6.56 -1.30
N ALA A 74 5.49 -7.25 -2.22
CA ALA A 74 6.33 -8.38 -1.85
C ALA A 74 7.63 -7.88 -1.19
N PRO A 75 8.04 -8.47 -0.06
CA PRO A 75 9.32 -8.15 0.55
C PRO A 75 10.46 -8.61 -0.35
N THR A 76 11.42 -7.73 -0.57
CA THR A 76 12.71 -8.04 -1.21
C THR A 76 13.82 -7.45 -0.34
N ARG A 77 15.05 -7.97 -0.50
CA ARG A 77 16.18 -7.48 0.29
C ARG A 77 16.38 -5.96 0.19
N GLY A 78 16.28 -5.39 -1.01
CA GLY A 78 16.40 -3.95 -1.21
C GLY A 78 15.25 -3.15 -0.60
N ARG A 79 14.01 -3.67 -0.64
CA ARG A 79 12.87 -2.97 -0.01
C ARG A 79 12.96 -2.99 1.51
N LEU A 80 13.43 -4.10 2.09
CA LEU A 80 13.60 -4.26 3.54
C LEU A 80 14.66 -3.31 4.13
N SER A 81 15.55 -2.72 3.31
CA SER A 81 16.51 -1.73 3.80
C SER A 81 15.95 -0.31 3.86
N VAL A 82 14.74 -0.06 3.34
CA VAL A 82 14.16 1.30 3.22
C VAL A 82 12.74 1.41 3.76
N VAL A 83 12.01 0.30 3.93
CA VAL A 83 10.66 0.29 4.52
C VAL A 83 10.49 -0.88 5.48
N GLU A 84 9.60 -0.69 6.45
CA GLU A 84 9.18 -1.74 7.38
C GLU A 84 7.99 -2.53 6.85
N TYR A 85 7.89 -3.79 7.26
CA TYR A 85 6.79 -4.68 6.88
C TYR A 85 6.04 -5.15 8.11
N ILE A 86 4.72 -5.06 8.07
CA ILE A 86 3.86 -5.77 9.02
C ILE A 86 4.03 -7.27 8.77
N LYS A 87 4.55 -7.99 9.76
CA LYS A 87 4.66 -9.45 9.68
C LYS A 87 3.27 -10.06 9.78
N TYR A 88 2.71 -10.52 8.66
CA TYR A 88 1.54 -11.40 8.70
C TYR A 88 1.98 -12.77 9.23
N VAL A 89 1.44 -13.16 10.39
CA VAL A 89 1.38 -14.57 10.77
C VAL A 89 0.34 -15.22 9.86
N LEU A 90 0.79 -16.10 8.96
CA LEU A 90 -0.11 -16.94 8.17
C LEU A 90 -0.81 -17.92 9.12
N LEU A 91 -2.04 -17.61 9.54
CA LEU A 91 -2.91 -18.55 10.24
C LEU A 91 -3.76 -19.28 9.19
N ILE A 92 -3.39 -20.53 8.88
CA ILE A 92 -4.30 -21.45 8.21
C ILE A 92 -5.29 -21.91 9.29
N LEU A 93 -6.50 -21.35 9.29
CA LEU A 93 -7.60 -21.92 10.05
C LEU A 93 -8.17 -23.08 9.23
N ASN A 94 -7.91 -24.30 9.67
CA ASN A 94 -8.64 -25.46 9.18
C ASN A 94 -10.05 -25.41 9.79
N SER A 95 -11.06 -25.35 8.94
CA SER A 95 -12.47 -25.60 9.28
C SER A 95 -12.75 -27.09 9.36
#